data_AF-A0A537KYW6-F1
#
_entry.id   AF-A0A537KYW6-F1
#
_cell.length_a   1.000
_cell.length_b   1.000
_cell.length_c   1.000
_cell.angle_alpha   90.00
_cell.angle_beta   90.00
_cell.angle_gamma   90.00
#
_symmetry.space_group_name_H-M   'P 1'
#
loop_
_entity.id
_entity.type
_entity.pdbx_description
1 polymer ?
#
loop_
_entity_poly.entity_id
_entity_poly.type
_entity_poly.pdbx_seq_one_letter_code
_entity_poly.pdbx_strand_id
1 'polypeptide(L)'
;MSEADRLRLVEQLTREQQEKLDVLTGLEAEKNAGELRTTWLFGRELVECLDEHDSGQSFIEIVAKIVGCGPAMLRKRIHFAQRFDDEEIAALLKLKRSGSGAPLEWSHVVQVLPIEDKDQRWNLLLTAASQGWSSKRFKTEVAAVIPKERRRPNKGRTPEVPKEVDGKISDIQDHLTTWTKRAALWADEKQGLLAAVIKEPVERLKEGWGAKLTSIAAQAEALEGVLRMVRDHAVESKRLLDKALSDGAATGPEEPEDKDPVSADESVLQGMFS
;
A
#
# COMPACT_ATOMS: atom_id res chain seq x y z
N MET A 1 -19.76 -1.69 -8.91
CA MET A 1 -20.64 -0.58 -9.36
C MET A 1 -21.83 -1.22 -10.07
N SER A 2 -23.06 -0.75 -9.83
CA SER A 2 -24.22 -1.30 -10.54
C SER A 2 -24.25 -0.85 -12.00
N GLU A 3 -24.98 -1.56 -12.85
CA GLU A 3 -25.17 -1.15 -14.25
C GLU A 3 -25.88 0.21 -14.35
N ALA A 4 -26.86 0.46 -13.48
CA ALA A 4 -27.54 1.75 -13.39
C ALA A 4 -26.60 2.90 -13.02
N ASP A 5 -25.67 2.68 -12.07
CA ASP A 5 -24.66 3.69 -11.71
C ASP A 5 -23.69 3.94 -12.88
N ARG A 6 -23.33 2.88 -13.62
CA ARG A 6 -22.49 3.02 -14.82
C ARG A 6 -23.17 3.89 -15.87
N LEU A 7 -24.44 3.62 -16.18
CA LEU A 7 -25.21 4.40 -17.15
C LEU A 7 -25.30 5.87 -16.75
N ARG A 8 -25.60 6.17 -15.48
CA ARG A 8 -25.64 7.54 -14.96
C ARG A 8 -24.32 8.30 -15.10
N LEU A 9 -23.17 7.61 -15.00
CA LEU A 9 -21.86 8.23 -15.22
C LEU A 9 -21.62 8.50 -16.71
N VAL A 10 -22.03 7.60 -17.59
CA VAL A 10 -21.90 7.75 -19.04
C VAL A 10 -22.79 8.88 -19.57
N GLU A 11 -24.00 9.05 -19.03
CA GLU A 11 -24.92 10.14 -19.37
C GLU A 11 -24.36 11.55 -19.06
N GLN A 12 -23.35 11.64 -18.19
CA GLN A 12 -22.66 12.90 -17.88
C GLN A 12 -21.60 13.27 -18.93
N LEU A 13 -21.24 12.35 -19.82
CA LEU A 13 -20.20 12.53 -20.82
C LEU A 13 -20.78 13.10 -22.12
N THR A 14 -20.00 13.93 -22.80
CA THR A 14 -20.29 14.31 -24.19
C THR A 14 -20.23 13.09 -25.10
N ARG A 15 -20.85 13.15 -26.28
CA ARG A 15 -20.79 12.05 -27.26
C ARG A 15 -19.34 11.65 -27.59
N GLU A 16 -18.46 12.63 -27.78
CA GLU A 16 -17.04 12.42 -28.04
C GLU A 16 -16.34 11.69 -26.88
N GLN A 17 -16.60 12.10 -25.64
CA GLN A 17 -16.09 11.43 -24.45
C GLN A 17 -16.63 10.00 -24.28
N GLN A 18 -17.87 9.73 -24.71
CA GLN A 18 -18.43 8.37 -24.73
C GLN A 18 -17.71 7.50 -25.76
N GLU A 19 -17.46 8.01 -26.97
CA GLU A 19 -16.71 7.30 -28.01
C GLU A 19 -15.28 6.98 -27.52
N LYS A 20 -14.61 7.94 -26.85
CA LYS A 20 -13.29 7.71 -26.23
C LYS A 20 -13.35 6.71 -25.07
N LEU A 21 -14.37 6.77 -24.22
CA LEU A 21 -14.57 5.80 -23.15
C LEU A 21 -14.72 4.38 -23.69
N ASP A 22 -15.45 4.20 -24.79
CA ASP A 22 -15.61 2.89 -25.44
C ASP A 22 -14.26 2.34 -25.90
N VAL A 23 -13.43 3.17 -26.55
CA VAL A 23 -12.04 2.80 -26.93
C VAL A 23 -11.22 2.38 -25.70
N LEU A 24 -11.26 3.19 -24.62
CA LEU A 24 -10.53 2.90 -23.38
C LEU A 24 -10.99 1.59 -22.73
N THR A 25 -12.30 1.32 -22.71
CA THR A 25 -12.83 0.06 -22.15
C THR A 25 -12.43 -1.15 -23.01
N GLY A 26 -12.40 -1.01 -24.34
CA GLY A 26 -11.85 -2.02 -25.26
C GLY A 26 -10.39 -2.31 -24.97
N LEU A 27 -9.56 -1.28 -24.81
CA LEU A 27 -8.15 -1.42 -24.45
C LEU A 27 -7.97 -2.12 -23.08
N GLU A 28 -8.76 -1.81 -22.06
CA GLU A 28 -8.63 -2.52 -20.77
C GLU A 28 -9.00 -4.00 -20.91
N ALA A 29 -9.99 -4.35 -21.74
CA ALA A 29 -10.38 -5.73 -21.99
C ALA A 29 -9.26 -6.55 -22.68
N GLU A 30 -8.43 -5.90 -23.50
CA GLU A 30 -7.31 -6.53 -24.23
C GLU A 30 -6.03 -6.74 -23.39
N LYS A 31 -5.98 -6.24 -22.16
CA LYS A 31 -4.77 -6.17 -21.31
C LYS A 31 -4.04 -7.50 -21.11
N ASN A 32 -4.71 -8.63 -21.31
CA ASN A 32 -4.13 -9.97 -21.20
C ASN A 32 -3.07 -10.28 -22.29
N ALA A 33 -2.97 -9.50 -23.38
CA ALA A 33 -2.12 -9.83 -24.54
C ALA A 33 -0.82 -9.01 -24.71
N GLY A 34 -0.51 -8.06 -23.84
CA GLY A 34 0.65 -7.19 -24.03
C GLY A 34 0.66 -5.98 -23.12
N GLU A 35 0.71 -6.24 -21.81
CA GLU A 35 0.41 -5.28 -20.74
C GLU A 35 1.00 -3.88 -20.97
N LEU A 36 2.25 -3.76 -21.41
CA LEU A 36 2.90 -2.47 -21.63
C LEU A 36 2.34 -1.67 -22.81
N ARG A 37 2.14 -2.30 -23.99
CA ARG A 37 1.67 -1.58 -25.19
C ARG A 37 0.26 -1.07 -24.99
N THR A 38 -0.62 -1.93 -24.50
CA THR A 38 -2.01 -1.58 -24.20
C THR A 38 -2.09 -0.50 -23.11
N THR A 39 -1.24 -0.57 -22.08
CA THR A 39 -1.16 0.47 -21.04
C THR A 39 -0.70 1.83 -21.61
N TRP A 40 0.25 1.83 -22.55
CA TRP A 40 0.71 3.03 -23.23
C TRP A 40 -0.37 3.64 -24.13
N LEU A 41 -1.01 2.81 -24.98
CA LEU A 41 -2.13 3.25 -25.85
C LEU A 41 -3.27 3.84 -25.02
N PHE A 42 -3.63 3.18 -23.92
CA PHE A 42 -4.64 3.70 -22.98
C PHE A 42 -4.24 5.08 -22.46
N GLY A 43 -2.97 5.26 -22.10
CA GLY A 43 -2.43 6.55 -21.67
C GLY A 43 -2.51 7.61 -22.76
N ARG A 44 -2.24 7.26 -24.02
CA ARG A 44 -2.26 8.17 -25.16
C ARG A 44 -3.68 8.68 -25.45
N GLU A 45 -4.65 7.79 -25.48
CA GLU A 45 -6.07 8.18 -25.64
C GLU A 45 -6.53 9.10 -24.50
N LEU A 46 -6.06 8.87 -23.27
CA LEU A 46 -6.35 9.77 -22.16
C LEU A 46 -5.69 11.15 -22.31
N VAL A 47 -4.51 11.27 -22.92
CA VAL A 47 -3.86 12.57 -23.17
C VAL A 47 -4.70 13.40 -24.13
N GLU A 48 -5.14 12.81 -25.24
CA GLU A 48 -6.00 13.49 -26.22
C GLU A 48 -7.27 14.04 -25.56
N CYS A 49 -7.91 13.25 -24.69
CA CYS A 49 -9.12 13.69 -23.97
C CYS A 49 -8.89 14.84 -22.97
N LEU A 50 -7.65 15.06 -22.53
CA LEU A 50 -7.32 16.13 -21.58
C LEU A 50 -7.03 17.46 -22.27
N ASP A 51 -6.47 17.43 -23.47
CA ASP A 51 -6.15 18.63 -24.23
C ASP A 51 -7.40 19.32 -24.80
N GLU A 52 -8.49 18.57 -24.98
CA GLU A 52 -9.73 19.04 -25.61
C GLU A 52 -10.75 19.68 -24.64
N HIS A 53 -10.54 19.56 -23.31
CA HIS A 53 -11.57 19.91 -22.32
C HIS A 53 -11.06 20.56 -21.02
N ASP A 54 -11.61 21.73 -20.67
CA ASP A 54 -11.38 22.44 -19.39
C ASP A 54 -11.74 21.61 -18.13
N SER A 55 -12.50 20.52 -18.28
CA SER A 55 -12.95 19.65 -17.19
C SER A 55 -12.19 18.33 -17.08
N GLY A 56 -10.98 18.18 -17.65
CA GLY A 56 -10.27 16.89 -17.75
C GLY A 56 -10.16 16.05 -16.45
N GLN A 57 -10.20 16.69 -15.27
CA GLN A 57 -10.22 16.01 -13.98
C GLN A 57 -11.52 15.20 -13.72
N SER A 58 -12.69 15.66 -14.18
CA SER A 58 -13.95 14.92 -14.03
C SER A 58 -14.01 13.68 -14.93
N PHE A 59 -13.47 13.78 -16.14
CA PHE A 59 -13.39 12.66 -17.08
C PHE A 59 -12.52 11.51 -16.53
N ILE A 60 -11.33 11.83 -15.99
CA ILE A 60 -10.45 10.82 -15.36
C ILE A 60 -11.18 10.09 -14.22
N GLU A 61 -11.97 10.79 -13.42
CA GLU A 61 -12.70 10.19 -12.30
C GLU A 61 -13.81 9.25 -12.78
N ILE A 62 -14.51 9.62 -13.86
CA ILE A 62 -15.52 8.77 -14.50
C ILE A 62 -14.86 7.52 -15.08
N VAL A 63 -13.81 7.67 -15.88
CA VAL A 63 -13.06 6.54 -16.46
C VAL A 63 -12.53 5.62 -15.36
N ALA A 64 -11.97 6.18 -14.29
CA ALA A 64 -11.46 5.41 -13.15
C ALA A 64 -12.57 4.52 -12.53
N LYS A 65 -13.75 5.09 -12.28
CA LYS A 65 -14.90 4.35 -11.74
C LYS A 65 -15.40 3.25 -12.69
N ILE A 66 -15.49 3.54 -13.99
CA ILE A 66 -16.02 2.61 -15.00
C ILE A 66 -15.05 1.46 -15.25
N VAL A 67 -13.76 1.76 -15.42
CA VAL A 67 -12.70 0.77 -15.67
C VAL A 67 -12.34 -0.01 -14.39
N GLY A 68 -12.77 0.46 -13.22
CA GLY A 68 -12.50 -0.20 -11.94
C GLY A 68 -11.05 -0.03 -11.47
N CYS A 69 -10.42 1.10 -11.78
CA CYS A 69 -9.06 1.40 -11.36
C CYS A 69 -8.99 2.76 -10.64
N GLY A 70 -7.96 2.98 -9.83
CA GLY A 70 -7.80 4.26 -9.13
C GLY A 70 -7.34 5.39 -10.07
N PRO A 71 -7.78 6.66 -9.87
CA PRO A 71 -7.32 7.80 -10.68
C PRO A 71 -5.79 7.96 -10.73
N ALA A 72 -5.11 7.61 -9.64
CA ALA A 72 -3.65 7.62 -9.58
C ALA A 72 -2.98 6.63 -10.55
N MET A 73 -3.65 5.53 -10.91
CA MET A 73 -3.18 4.61 -11.94
C MET A 73 -3.32 5.25 -13.33
N LEU A 74 -4.46 5.87 -13.62
CA LEU A 74 -4.69 6.56 -14.90
C LEU A 74 -3.69 7.67 -15.14
N ARG A 75 -3.39 8.48 -14.12
CA ARG A 75 -2.34 9.51 -14.20
C ARG A 75 -0.96 8.93 -14.54
N LYS A 76 -0.63 7.74 -14.04
CA LYS A 76 0.62 7.06 -14.43
C LYS A 76 0.61 6.60 -15.89
N ARG A 77 -0.54 6.16 -16.41
CA ARG A 77 -0.68 5.80 -17.84
C ARG A 77 -0.53 7.04 -18.74
N ILE A 78 -1.16 8.16 -18.36
CA ILE A 78 -0.98 9.46 -19.03
C ILE A 78 0.50 9.86 -19.03
N HIS A 79 1.16 9.87 -17.86
CA HIS A 79 2.58 10.18 -17.77
C HIS A 79 3.45 9.22 -18.58
N PHE A 80 3.06 7.95 -18.68
CA PHE A 80 3.77 6.98 -19.51
C PHE A 80 3.68 7.33 -20.99
N ALA A 81 2.47 7.63 -21.49
CA ALA A 81 2.26 8.05 -22.87
C ALA A 81 2.99 9.36 -23.21
N GLN A 82 3.03 10.32 -22.29
CA GLN A 82 3.74 11.58 -22.50
C GLN A 82 5.27 11.45 -22.48
N ARG A 83 5.82 10.38 -21.89
CA ARG A 83 7.28 10.22 -21.68
C ARG A 83 7.94 9.25 -22.64
N PHE A 84 7.16 8.50 -23.41
CA PHE A 84 7.63 7.50 -24.35
C PHE A 84 6.89 7.67 -25.66
N ASP A 85 7.63 7.87 -26.75
CA ASP A 85 7.08 7.87 -28.10
C ASP A 85 6.88 6.45 -28.65
N ASP A 86 6.29 6.34 -29.86
CA ASP A 86 6.04 5.05 -30.52
C ASP A 86 7.32 4.21 -30.72
N GLU A 87 8.44 4.84 -31.07
CA GLU A 87 9.72 4.18 -31.32
C GLU A 87 10.30 3.61 -30.02
N GLU A 88 10.22 4.40 -28.94
CA GLU A 88 10.65 4.00 -27.60
C GLU A 88 9.83 2.83 -27.07
N ILE A 89 8.51 2.82 -27.29
CA ILE A 89 7.67 1.69 -26.90
C ILE A 89 8.01 0.44 -27.70
N ALA A 90 8.22 0.57 -29.01
CA ALA A 90 8.66 -0.56 -29.83
C ALA A 90 10.02 -1.12 -29.37
N ALA A 91 10.95 -0.26 -28.95
CA ALA A 91 12.23 -0.67 -28.37
C ALA A 91 12.04 -1.33 -26.99
N LEU A 92 11.19 -0.77 -26.13
CA LEU A 92 10.95 -1.24 -24.77
C LEU A 92 10.34 -2.65 -24.77
N LEU A 93 9.40 -2.92 -25.68
CA LEU A 93 8.77 -4.24 -25.84
C LEU A 93 9.74 -5.34 -26.28
N LYS A 94 10.86 -4.97 -26.92
CA LYS A 94 11.93 -5.89 -27.32
C LYS A 94 12.88 -6.22 -26.18
N LEU A 95 12.93 -5.41 -25.13
CA LEU A 95 13.82 -5.67 -23.99
C LEU A 95 13.38 -6.90 -23.20
N LYS A 96 14.32 -7.83 -23.01
CA LYS A 96 14.17 -9.02 -22.17
C LYS A 96 15.22 -8.99 -21.06
N ARG A 97 14.81 -9.37 -19.86
CA ARG A 97 15.69 -9.52 -18.70
C ARG A 97 16.59 -10.72 -18.89
N SER A 98 17.90 -10.48 -18.91
CA SER A 98 18.94 -11.50 -18.94
C SER A 98 18.73 -12.54 -17.83
N GLY A 99 19.09 -13.79 -18.12
CA GLY A 99 18.83 -14.94 -17.26
C GLY A 99 17.40 -15.46 -17.36
N SER A 100 16.38 -14.61 -17.15
CA SER A 100 14.98 -15.05 -17.16
C SER A 100 14.32 -15.11 -18.54
N GLY A 101 14.80 -14.30 -19.49
CA GLY A 101 14.14 -14.08 -20.79
C GLY A 101 12.80 -13.34 -20.71
N ALA A 102 12.33 -12.98 -19.51
CA ALA A 102 11.05 -12.30 -19.32
C ALA A 102 11.12 -10.83 -19.78
N PRO A 103 10.05 -10.26 -20.36
CA PRO A 103 10.00 -8.83 -20.66
C PRO A 103 10.11 -7.98 -19.39
N LEU A 104 10.41 -6.68 -19.58
CA LEU A 104 10.18 -5.70 -18.52
C LEU A 104 8.67 -5.56 -18.28
N GLU A 105 8.27 -5.51 -17.02
CA GLU A 105 6.88 -5.38 -16.59
C GLU A 105 6.49 -3.91 -16.38
N TRP A 106 5.19 -3.62 -16.30
CA TRP A 106 4.66 -2.29 -15.94
C TRP A 106 5.28 -1.72 -14.66
N SER A 107 5.57 -2.60 -13.69
CA SER A 107 6.21 -2.23 -12.43
C SER A 107 7.60 -1.60 -12.60
N HIS A 108 8.33 -1.91 -13.68
CA HIS A 108 9.61 -1.28 -14.00
C HIS A 108 9.36 0.12 -14.57
N VAL A 109 8.50 0.23 -15.58
CA VAL A 109 8.19 1.50 -16.24
C VAL A 109 7.72 2.56 -15.24
N VAL A 110 6.79 2.21 -14.35
CA VAL A 110 6.28 3.14 -13.31
C VAL A 110 7.39 3.72 -12.44
N GLN A 111 8.45 2.95 -12.18
CA GLN A 111 9.55 3.40 -11.31
C GLN A 111 10.39 4.49 -11.97
N VAL A 112 10.53 4.48 -13.29
CA VAL A 112 11.33 5.48 -14.03
C VAL A 112 10.54 6.69 -14.51
N LEU A 113 9.21 6.69 -14.42
CA LEU A 113 8.39 7.86 -14.77
C LEU A 113 8.80 9.17 -14.05
N PRO A 114 9.25 9.16 -12.77
CA PRO A 114 9.73 10.37 -12.12
C PRO A 114 11.05 10.93 -12.67
N ILE A 115 11.79 10.18 -13.52
CA ILE A 115 13.05 10.61 -14.12
C ILE A 115 12.76 11.42 -15.38
N GLU A 116 13.08 12.71 -15.33
CA GLU A 116 12.84 13.66 -16.42
C GLU A 116 13.75 13.39 -17.62
N ASP A 117 15.05 13.21 -17.35
CA ASP A 117 16.07 12.94 -18.36
C ASP A 117 15.81 11.62 -19.12
N LYS A 118 15.67 11.72 -20.45
CA LYS A 118 15.33 10.60 -21.34
C LYS A 118 16.44 9.55 -21.39
N ASP A 119 17.70 9.99 -21.49
CA ASP A 119 18.85 9.10 -21.61
C ASP A 119 19.09 8.31 -20.31
N GLN A 120 18.99 8.98 -19.17
CA GLN A 120 19.09 8.36 -17.85
C GLN A 120 17.99 7.32 -17.62
N ARG A 121 16.75 7.62 -18.02
CA ARG A 121 15.62 6.68 -17.96
C ARG A 121 15.90 5.44 -18.81
N TRP A 122 16.37 5.62 -20.04
CA TRP A 122 16.70 4.52 -20.95
C TRP A 122 17.89 3.68 -20.47
N ASN A 123 18.96 4.33 -20.01
CA ASN A 123 20.13 3.64 -19.46
C ASN A 123 19.77 2.73 -18.30
N LEU A 124 18.86 3.17 -17.42
CA LEU A 124 18.34 2.35 -16.32
C LEU A 124 17.55 1.14 -16.83
N LEU A 125 16.65 1.32 -17.80
CA LEU A 125 15.87 0.22 -18.38
C LEU A 125 16.75 -0.81 -19.11
N LEU A 126 17.71 -0.34 -19.90
CA LEU A 126 18.70 -1.19 -20.58
C LEU A 126 19.56 -1.97 -19.59
N THR A 127 20.02 -1.31 -18.52
CA THR A 127 20.79 -1.97 -17.45
C THR A 127 19.95 -3.00 -16.71
N ALA A 128 18.68 -2.68 -16.42
CA ALA A 128 17.76 -3.62 -15.79
C ALA A 128 17.52 -4.87 -16.65
N ALA A 129 17.37 -4.68 -17.98
CA ALA A 129 17.26 -5.78 -18.93
C ALA A 129 18.56 -6.59 -18.99
N SER A 130 19.71 -5.97 -19.21
CA SER A 130 20.99 -6.67 -19.38
C SER A 130 21.46 -7.41 -18.13
N GLN A 131 21.19 -6.87 -16.95
CA GLN A 131 21.55 -7.49 -15.67
C GLN A 131 20.44 -8.35 -15.05
N GLY A 132 19.30 -8.50 -15.73
CA GLY A 132 18.19 -9.33 -15.24
C GLY A 132 17.59 -8.84 -13.92
N TRP A 133 17.48 -7.54 -13.71
CA TRP A 133 16.99 -6.99 -12.44
C TRP A 133 15.52 -7.34 -12.19
N SER A 134 15.21 -7.72 -10.95
CA SER A 134 13.83 -7.80 -10.48
C SER A 134 13.27 -6.40 -10.25
N SER A 135 11.93 -6.26 -10.25
CA SER A 135 11.27 -4.99 -9.95
C SER A 135 11.69 -4.37 -8.61
N LYS A 136 11.98 -5.22 -7.61
CA LYS A 136 12.50 -4.79 -6.29
C LYS A 136 13.91 -4.23 -6.38
N ARG A 137 14.82 -4.89 -7.12
CA ARG A 137 16.18 -4.38 -7.33
C ARG A 137 16.14 -3.10 -8.13
N PHE A 138 15.39 -3.07 -9.23
CA PHE A 138 15.24 -1.89 -10.07
C PHE A 138 14.78 -0.67 -9.27
N LYS A 139 13.82 -0.85 -8.35
CA LYS A 139 13.33 0.23 -7.48
C LYS A 139 14.45 0.87 -6.66
N THR A 140 15.35 0.04 -6.14
CA THR A 140 16.51 0.50 -5.36
C THR A 140 17.48 1.31 -6.22
N GLU A 141 17.75 0.84 -7.44
CA GLU A 141 18.68 1.50 -8.37
C GLU A 141 18.10 2.83 -8.88
N VAL A 142 16.82 2.85 -9.26
CA VAL A 142 16.11 4.09 -9.63
C VAL A 142 16.09 5.07 -8.46
N ALA A 143 15.81 4.59 -7.24
CA ALA A 143 15.85 5.45 -6.07
C ALA A 143 17.22 6.09 -5.89
N ALA A 144 18.33 5.38 -6.12
CA ALA A 144 19.68 5.90 -5.98
C ALA A 144 19.97 7.13 -6.87
N VAL A 145 19.37 7.16 -8.06
CA VAL A 145 19.56 8.23 -9.07
C VAL A 145 18.67 9.46 -8.78
N ILE A 146 17.49 9.26 -8.19
CA ILE A 146 16.60 10.36 -7.82
C ILE A 146 17.19 11.13 -6.62
N PRO A 147 17.36 12.47 -6.70
CA PRO A 147 17.83 13.30 -5.58
C PRO A 147 17.02 13.06 -4.30
N LYS A 148 17.66 13.03 -3.13
CA LYS A 148 17.01 12.69 -1.86
C LYS A 148 15.86 13.64 -1.53
N GLU A 149 15.97 14.90 -1.94
CA GLU A 149 14.97 15.97 -1.76
C GLU A 149 13.70 15.70 -2.56
N ARG A 150 13.83 15.04 -3.72
CA ARG A 150 12.70 14.61 -4.57
C ARG A 150 12.13 13.27 -4.14
N ARG A 151 12.83 12.49 -3.31
CA ARG A 151 12.29 11.25 -2.75
C ARG A 151 11.22 11.62 -1.75
N ARG A 152 9.97 11.26 -2.04
CA ARG A 152 8.93 11.32 -1.01
C ARG A 152 9.43 10.53 0.19
N PRO A 153 9.43 11.11 1.40
CA PRO A 153 9.87 10.38 2.57
C PRO A 153 8.98 9.15 2.65
N ASN A 154 9.60 7.98 2.63
CA ASN A 154 8.89 6.70 2.70
C ASN A 154 8.47 6.48 4.16
N LYS A 155 7.77 7.47 4.73
CA LYS A 155 6.97 7.30 5.92
C LYS A 155 5.89 6.35 5.48
N GLY A 156 6.08 5.05 5.75
CA GLY A 156 5.01 4.08 5.56
C GLY A 156 3.72 4.62 6.19
N ARG A 157 2.57 4.11 5.76
CA ARG A 157 1.31 4.45 6.42
C ARG A 157 1.53 4.26 7.91
N THR A 158 1.38 5.32 8.69
CA THR A 158 1.42 5.23 10.15
C THR A 158 0.42 4.14 10.53
N PRO A 159 0.83 3.10 11.28
CA PRO A 159 -0.09 2.07 11.71
C PRO A 159 -1.30 2.74 12.37
N GLU A 160 -2.49 2.37 11.90
CA GLU A 160 -3.71 2.88 12.49
C GLU A 160 -3.89 2.19 13.84
N VAL A 161 -3.78 2.94 14.93
CA VAL A 161 -3.94 2.39 16.28
C VAL A 161 -5.44 2.21 16.53
N PRO A 162 -5.92 0.98 16.82
CA PRO A 162 -7.32 0.75 17.13
C PRO A 162 -7.76 1.62 18.32
N LYS A 163 -8.97 2.21 18.23
CA LYS A 163 -9.50 3.08 19.29
C LYS A 163 -10.03 2.30 20.48
N GLU A 164 -10.68 1.18 20.19
CA GLU A 164 -11.35 0.31 21.18
C GLU A 164 -10.37 -0.69 21.80
N VAL A 165 -10.66 -1.11 23.04
CA VAL A 165 -9.81 -2.03 23.81
C VAL A 165 -9.68 -3.38 23.10
N ASP A 166 -10.79 -3.97 22.66
CA ASP A 166 -10.79 -5.25 21.95
C ASP A 166 -9.96 -5.19 20.67
N GLY A 167 -10.13 -4.11 19.90
CA GLY A 167 -9.33 -3.87 18.70
C GLY A 167 -7.82 -3.81 19.00
N LYS A 168 -7.41 -3.18 20.11
CA LYS A 168 -5.99 -3.15 20.53
C LYS A 168 -5.49 -4.53 20.94
N ILE A 169 -6.30 -5.32 21.65
CA ILE A 169 -5.93 -6.68 22.05
C ILE A 169 -5.74 -7.56 20.81
N SER A 170 -6.67 -7.53 19.86
CA SER A 170 -6.57 -8.29 18.61
C SER A 170 -5.35 -7.88 17.77
N ASP A 171 -5.11 -6.57 17.62
CA ASP A 171 -3.95 -6.06 16.87
C ASP A 171 -2.61 -6.54 17.48
N ILE A 172 -2.49 -6.49 18.82
CA ILE A 172 -1.31 -7.02 19.52
C ILE A 172 -1.16 -8.53 19.28
N GLN A 173 -2.24 -9.31 19.39
CA GLN A 173 -2.21 -10.76 19.18
C GLN A 173 -1.79 -11.14 17.75
N ASP A 174 -2.32 -10.45 16.74
CA ASP A 174 -1.99 -10.68 15.34
C ASP A 174 -0.52 -10.37 15.04
N HIS A 175 -0.02 -9.26 15.57
CA HIS A 175 1.37 -8.87 15.42
C HIS A 175 2.33 -9.83 16.12
N LEU A 176 2.03 -10.24 17.36
CA LEU A 176 2.83 -11.22 18.10
C LEU A 176 2.85 -12.57 17.38
N THR A 177 1.70 -13.06 16.92
CA THR A 177 1.59 -14.32 16.18
C THR A 177 2.42 -14.29 14.89
N THR A 178 2.34 -13.18 14.13
CA THR A 178 3.11 -13.00 12.91
C THR A 178 4.60 -12.96 13.19
N TRP A 179 5.02 -12.27 14.25
CA TRP A 179 6.42 -12.17 14.67
C TRP A 179 6.97 -13.51 15.12
N THR A 180 6.26 -14.26 15.97
CA THR A 180 6.69 -15.58 16.45
C THR A 180 6.90 -16.55 15.29
N LYS A 181 5.98 -16.59 14.31
CA LYS A 181 6.12 -17.44 13.12
C LYS A 181 7.38 -17.09 12.31
N ARG A 182 7.66 -15.81 12.10
CA ARG A 182 8.85 -15.36 11.36
C ARG A 182 10.14 -15.60 12.15
N ALA A 183 10.13 -15.32 13.44
CA ALA A 183 11.28 -15.56 14.32
C ALA A 183 11.67 -17.04 14.34
N ALA A 184 10.69 -17.95 14.39
CA ALA A 184 10.94 -19.39 14.29
C ALA A 184 11.61 -19.78 12.97
N LEU A 185 11.17 -19.21 11.83
CA LEU A 185 11.82 -19.44 10.53
C LEU A 185 13.26 -18.93 10.49
N TRP A 186 13.55 -17.79 11.13
CA TRP A 186 14.90 -17.23 11.16
C TRP A 186 15.82 -17.95 12.14
N ALA A 187 15.27 -18.52 13.21
CA ALA A 187 16.00 -19.29 14.23
C ALA A 187 16.19 -20.77 13.84
N ASP A 188 15.55 -21.25 12.77
CA ASP A 188 15.68 -22.62 12.30
C ASP A 188 17.15 -22.98 11.99
N GLU A 189 17.64 -24.06 12.58
CA GLU A 189 19.06 -24.45 12.47
C GLU A 189 19.47 -24.87 11.05
N LYS A 190 18.52 -25.27 10.19
CA LYS A 190 18.80 -25.80 8.85
C LYS A 190 18.66 -24.73 7.76
N GLN A 191 17.70 -23.82 7.92
CA GLN A 191 17.31 -22.84 6.90
C GLN A 191 17.26 -21.39 7.41
N GLY A 192 17.51 -21.16 8.69
CA GLY A 192 17.49 -19.85 9.32
C GLY A 192 18.73 -19.00 8.99
N LEU A 193 18.83 -17.84 9.65
CA LEU A 193 19.85 -16.84 9.38
C LEU A 193 21.27 -17.38 9.59
N LEU A 194 21.50 -18.10 10.70
CA LEU A 194 22.80 -18.68 11.00
C LEU A 194 23.21 -19.69 9.92
N ALA A 195 22.30 -20.59 9.53
CA ALA A 195 22.54 -21.57 8.48
C ALA A 195 22.85 -20.91 7.13
N ALA A 196 22.15 -19.81 6.81
CA ALA A 196 22.41 -19.04 5.60
C ALA A 196 23.79 -18.38 5.62
N VAL A 197 24.21 -17.80 6.75
CA VAL A 197 25.53 -17.17 6.91
C VAL A 197 26.65 -18.21 6.82
N ILE A 198 26.50 -19.38 7.47
CA ILE A 198 27.52 -20.45 7.44
C ILE A 198 27.70 -21.04 6.02
N LYS A 199 26.60 -21.15 5.26
CA LYS A 199 26.62 -21.70 3.90
C LYS A 199 27.11 -20.71 2.83
N GLU A 200 27.22 -19.42 3.16
CA GLU A 200 27.65 -18.40 2.20
C GLU A 200 29.18 -18.49 1.98
N PRO A 201 29.65 -18.64 0.73
CA PRO A 201 31.08 -18.60 0.42
C PRO A 201 31.72 -17.29 0.87
N VAL A 202 32.95 -17.36 1.39
CA VAL A 202 33.68 -16.20 1.95
C VAL A 202 33.80 -15.08 0.92
N GLU A 203 33.95 -15.41 -0.36
CA GLU A 203 34.10 -14.48 -1.46
C GLU A 203 32.83 -13.67 -1.75
N ARG A 204 31.67 -14.13 -1.26
CA ARG A 204 30.37 -13.44 -1.41
C ARG A 204 29.97 -12.63 -0.18
N LEU A 205 30.71 -12.76 0.92
CA LEU A 205 30.49 -11.94 2.10
C LEU A 205 30.78 -10.48 1.75
N LYS A 206 29.82 -9.60 2.02
CA LYS A 206 29.96 -8.17 1.72
C LYS A 206 30.48 -7.41 2.93
N GLU A 207 31.26 -6.38 2.66
CA GLU A 207 31.66 -5.42 3.67
C GLU A 207 30.43 -4.84 4.40
N GLY A 208 30.52 -4.72 5.72
CA GLY A 208 29.44 -4.20 6.57
C GLY A 208 28.35 -5.21 6.97
N TRP A 209 28.43 -6.48 6.54
CA TRP A 209 27.49 -7.52 7.03
C TRP A 209 27.59 -7.73 8.54
N GLY A 210 28.80 -7.74 9.10
CA GLY A 210 29.00 -7.82 10.55
C GLY A 210 28.28 -6.69 11.30
N ALA A 211 28.43 -5.45 10.85
CA ALA A 211 27.73 -4.30 11.44
C ALA A 211 26.19 -4.43 11.36
N LYS A 212 25.67 -4.99 10.27
CA LYS A 212 24.22 -5.27 10.15
C LYS A 212 23.77 -6.35 11.12
N LEU A 213 24.54 -7.42 11.30
CA LEU A 213 24.22 -8.49 12.26
C LEU A 213 24.24 -7.96 13.70
N THR A 214 25.24 -7.16 14.06
CA THR A 214 25.29 -6.47 15.36
C THR A 214 24.09 -5.54 15.56
N SER A 215 23.72 -4.78 14.53
CA SER A 215 22.52 -3.92 14.59
C SER A 215 21.24 -4.73 14.77
N ILE A 216 21.12 -5.90 14.13
CA ILE A 216 19.96 -6.79 14.30
C ILE A 216 19.91 -7.33 15.74
N ALA A 217 21.05 -7.75 16.30
CA ALA A 217 21.12 -8.22 17.69
C ALA A 217 20.67 -7.14 18.67
N ALA A 218 21.18 -5.90 18.53
CA ALA A 218 20.77 -4.78 19.37
C ALA A 218 19.27 -4.44 19.24
N GLN A 219 18.71 -4.53 18.02
CA GLN A 219 17.27 -4.34 17.80
C GLN A 219 16.43 -5.46 18.44
N ALA A 220 16.91 -6.70 18.43
CA ALA A 220 16.24 -7.83 19.07
C ALA A 220 16.20 -7.67 20.60
N GLU A 221 17.30 -7.22 21.22
CA GLU A 221 17.36 -6.91 22.65
C GLU A 221 16.38 -5.78 23.02
N ALA A 222 16.37 -4.70 22.24
CA ALA A 222 15.42 -3.60 22.44
C ALA A 222 13.96 -4.08 22.32
N LEU A 223 13.67 -4.95 21.34
CA LEU A 223 12.35 -5.54 21.16
C LEU A 223 11.97 -6.44 22.36
N GLU A 224 12.89 -7.21 22.91
CA GLU A 224 12.65 -8.02 24.11
C GLU A 224 12.21 -7.14 25.29
N GLY A 225 12.84 -5.97 25.46
CA GLY A 225 12.44 -4.97 26.46
C GLY A 225 10.99 -4.49 26.26
N VAL A 226 10.60 -4.20 25.00
CA VAL A 226 9.24 -3.79 24.67
C VAL A 226 8.23 -4.93 24.91
N LEU A 227 8.55 -6.15 24.49
CA LEU A 227 7.68 -7.32 24.69
C LEU A 227 7.47 -7.62 26.18
N ARG A 228 8.49 -7.40 27.00
CA ARG A 228 8.38 -7.51 28.46
C ARG A 228 7.39 -6.50 29.03
N MET A 229 7.48 -5.23 28.61
CA MET A 229 6.52 -4.20 29.02
C MET A 229 5.09 -4.55 28.60
N VAL A 230 4.89 -5.01 27.36
CA VAL A 230 3.55 -5.42 26.86
C VAL A 230 3.00 -6.57 27.70
N ARG A 231 3.82 -7.58 28.02
CA ARG A 231 3.42 -8.69 28.89
C ARG A 231 3.02 -8.21 30.28
N ASP A 232 3.83 -7.36 30.90
CA ASP A 232 3.58 -6.88 32.26
C ASP A 232 2.29 -6.03 32.31
N HIS A 233 2.06 -5.18 31.30
CA HIS A 233 0.79 -4.46 31.14
C HIS A 233 -0.41 -5.37 30.92
N ALA A 234 -0.27 -6.44 30.14
CA ALA A 234 -1.36 -7.40 29.91
C ALA A 234 -1.72 -8.17 31.20
N VAL A 235 -0.72 -8.57 31.98
CA VAL A 235 -0.92 -9.22 33.29
C VAL A 235 -1.63 -8.28 34.26
N GLU A 236 -1.17 -7.04 34.37
CA GLU A 236 -1.78 -6.05 35.26
C GLU A 236 -3.21 -5.70 34.82
N SER A 237 -3.45 -5.53 33.51
CA SER A 237 -4.79 -5.27 32.97
C SER A 237 -5.75 -6.41 33.28
N LYS A 238 -5.29 -7.67 33.16
CA LYS A 238 -6.07 -8.84 33.53
C LYS A 238 -6.39 -8.85 35.03
N ARG A 239 -5.39 -8.58 35.89
CA ARG A 239 -5.57 -8.51 37.35
C ARG A 239 -6.63 -7.49 37.76
N LEU A 240 -6.61 -6.31 37.13
CA LEU A 240 -7.59 -5.24 37.37
C LEU A 240 -9.00 -5.65 36.90
N LEU A 241 -9.10 -6.30 35.75
CA LEU A 241 -10.37 -6.82 35.23
C LEU A 241 -10.96 -7.89 36.15
N ASP A 242 -10.15 -8.87 36.57
CA ASP A 242 -10.57 -9.94 37.47
C ASP A 242 -11.07 -9.37 38.82
N LYS A 243 -10.37 -8.34 39.35
CA LYS A 243 -10.81 -7.63 40.56
C LYS A 243 -12.14 -6.91 40.34
N ALA A 244 -12.29 -6.16 39.25
CA ALA A 244 -13.54 -5.43 38.96
C ALA A 244 -14.74 -6.38 38.80
N LEU A 245 -14.54 -7.54 38.17
CA LEU A 245 -15.58 -8.57 38.05
C LEU A 245 -15.95 -9.19 39.41
N SER A 246 -14.97 -9.40 40.29
CA SER A 246 -15.20 -9.89 41.66
C SER A 246 -15.93 -8.87 42.53
N ASP A 247 -15.55 -7.59 42.44
CA ASP A 247 -16.15 -6.50 43.22
C ASP A 247 -17.56 -6.15 42.72
N GLY A 248 -17.77 -6.21 41.39
CA GLY A 248 -19.09 -6.03 40.76
C GLY A 248 -20.06 -7.18 41.03
N ALA A 249 -19.57 -8.40 41.25
CA ALA A 249 -20.40 -9.53 41.70
C ALA A 249 -20.81 -9.42 43.17
N ALA A 250 -20.05 -8.68 44.00
CA ALA A 250 -20.37 -8.43 45.40
C ALA A 250 -21.41 -7.31 45.58
N THR A 251 -21.51 -6.42 44.60
CA THR A 251 -22.61 -5.45 44.45
C THR A 251 -23.62 -6.02 43.46
N GLY A 252 -24.27 -7.12 43.85
CA GLY A 252 -25.50 -7.55 43.15
C GLY A 252 -26.41 -6.33 43.00
N PRO A 253 -27.21 -6.23 41.93
CA PRO A 253 -28.14 -5.11 41.78
C PRO A 253 -28.90 -5.03 43.08
N GLU A 254 -28.74 -3.93 43.84
CA GLU A 254 -29.76 -3.55 44.79
C GLU A 254 -31.04 -3.59 43.94
N GLU A 255 -31.91 -4.57 44.22
CA GLU A 255 -33.28 -4.52 43.73
C GLU A 255 -33.68 -3.08 43.93
N PRO A 256 -34.09 -2.36 42.87
CA PRO A 256 -34.50 -0.99 43.04
C PRO A 256 -35.52 -1.01 44.16
N GLU A 257 -35.14 -0.49 45.34
CA GLU A 257 -36.07 -0.30 46.43
C GLU A 257 -37.26 0.38 45.77
N ASP A 258 -38.42 -0.23 45.95
CA ASP A 258 -39.72 0.19 45.48
C ASP A 258 -39.96 1.59 46.07
N LYS A 259 -39.28 2.58 45.48
CA LYS A 259 -39.42 3.98 45.80
C LYS A 259 -40.76 4.31 45.19
N ASP A 260 -41.74 4.39 46.07
CA ASP A 260 -43.05 4.94 45.80
C ASP A 260 -42.91 6.04 44.74
N PRO A 261 -43.74 6.02 43.68
CA PRO A 261 -43.64 6.98 42.59
C PRO A 261 -43.67 8.39 43.20
N VAL A 262 -42.49 9.03 43.22
CA VAL A 262 -42.38 10.44 43.56
C VAL A 262 -43.19 11.14 42.48
N SER A 263 -44.38 11.59 42.89
CA SER A 263 -45.26 12.49 42.16
C SER A 263 -44.41 13.47 41.37
N ALA A 264 -44.46 13.37 40.05
CA ALA A 264 -43.84 14.33 39.15
C ALA A 264 -44.45 15.70 39.45
N ASP A 265 -43.69 16.54 40.15
CA ASP A 265 -44.02 17.96 40.27
C ASP A 265 -43.58 18.63 38.96
N GLU A 266 -44.58 19.02 38.19
CA GLU A 266 -44.52 19.41 36.78
C GLU A 266 -44.12 20.89 36.62
N SER A 267 -43.11 21.37 37.35
CA SER A 267 -42.86 22.82 37.47
C SER A 267 -41.45 23.33 37.13
N VAL A 268 -40.55 22.55 36.53
CA VAL A 268 -39.19 23.04 36.22
C VAL A 268 -38.76 22.72 34.78
N LEU A 269 -39.52 23.19 33.79
CA LEU A 269 -39.05 23.39 32.42
C LEU A 269 -39.62 24.68 31.82
N GLN A 270 -39.39 25.82 32.49
CA GLN A 270 -39.41 27.12 31.84
C GLN A 270 -38.17 27.92 32.21
N GLY A 271 -37.36 28.22 31.21
CA GLY A 271 -36.37 29.28 31.29
C GLY A 271 -34.94 28.83 31.00
N MET A 272 -34.66 28.35 29.79
CA MET A 272 -33.29 28.42 29.28
C MET A 272 -33.17 28.34 27.74
N PHE A 273 -34.03 29.07 27.02
CA PHE A 273 -33.70 29.58 25.68
C PHE A 273 -34.50 30.87 25.43
N SER A 274 -33.90 31.98 25.84
CA SER A 274 -34.20 33.34 25.36
C SER A 274 -32.91 34.14 25.42
#